data_AF-A0AAD8H6Z0-F1
#
_entry.id   AF-A0AAD8H6Z0-F1
#
_cell.length_a   1.000
_cell.length_b   1.000
_cell.length_c   1.000
_cell.angle_alpha   90.00
_cell.angle_beta   90.00
_cell.angle_gamma   90.00
#
_symmetry.space_group_name_H-M   'P 1'
#
loop_
_entity.id
_entity.type
_entity.pdbx_description
1 polymer ?
#
loop_
_entity_poly.entity_id
_entity_poly.type
_entity_poly.pdbx_seq_one_letter_code
_entity_poly.pdbx_strand_id
1 'polypeptide(L)'
;MWEYTRDRYIIPDNGEWWVNKTINTSWRVYKSHESVQELAEENKARRESVADPHTLGPDSMAVLRDKLKKSDPNLASPPDAAVYLESREREEGRTYKTNTAELKKRMSEIKKMMAAGENVDELIVNGTTA
;
A
#
# COMPACT_ATOMS: atom_id res chain seq x y z
N MET A 1 -15.96 -10.84 15.40
CA MET A 1 -17.08 -9.86 15.47
C MET A 1 -17.91 -10.05 16.73
N TRP A 2 -18.33 -11.28 17.05
CA TRP A 2 -19.07 -11.56 18.28
C TRP A 2 -18.37 -11.13 19.57
N GLU A 3 -17.07 -11.47 19.74
CA GLU A 3 -16.28 -11.03 20.90
C GLU A 3 -16.24 -9.50 21.04
N TYR A 4 -16.05 -8.78 19.92
CA TYR A 4 -16.06 -7.32 19.87
C TYR A 4 -17.40 -6.72 20.34
N THR A 5 -18.52 -7.39 20.02
CA THR A 5 -19.86 -6.96 20.44
C THR A 5 -20.11 -7.28 21.91
N ARG A 6 -19.73 -8.46 22.39
CA ARG A 6 -19.89 -8.89 23.79
C ARG A 6 -19.08 -8.01 24.76
N ASP A 7 -17.91 -7.54 24.32
CA ASP A 7 -17.07 -6.60 25.08
C ASP A 7 -17.74 -5.23 25.33
N ARG A 8 -18.68 -4.82 24.45
CA ARG A 8 -19.37 -3.51 24.53
C ARG A 8 -20.78 -3.59 25.10
N TYR A 9 -21.40 -4.76 25.06
CA TYR A 9 -22.79 -4.94 25.38
C TYR A 9 -22.99 -6.22 26.20
N ILE A 10 -23.79 -6.14 27.27
CA ILE A 10 -24.18 -7.29 28.06
C ILE A 10 -25.25 -8.07 27.28
N ILE A 11 -24.82 -9.07 26.51
CA ILE A 11 -25.67 -9.89 25.66
C ILE A 11 -25.52 -11.37 26.06
N PRO A 12 -26.62 -12.10 26.30
CA PRO A 12 -26.57 -13.53 26.54
C PRO A 12 -25.95 -14.32 25.38
N ASP A 13 -25.25 -15.42 25.69
CA ASP A 13 -24.54 -16.23 24.69
C ASP A 13 -25.45 -16.84 23.62
N ASN A 14 -26.69 -17.20 23.98
CA ASN A 14 -27.68 -17.69 23.03
C ASN A 14 -28.13 -16.63 22.01
N GLY A 15 -27.82 -15.35 22.26
CA GLY A 15 -28.10 -14.24 21.35
C GLY A 15 -27.10 -14.10 20.20
N GLU A 16 -25.97 -14.81 20.22
CA GLU A 16 -24.88 -14.67 19.25
C GLU A 16 -25.38 -14.77 17.80
N TRP A 17 -26.18 -15.79 17.51
CA TRP A 17 -26.68 -16.04 16.17
C TRP A 17 -27.53 -14.87 15.65
N TRP A 18 -28.46 -14.36 16.47
CA TRP A 18 -29.35 -13.28 16.07
C TRP A 18 -28.57 -11.97 15.87
N VAL A 19 -27.61 -11.69 16.74
CA VAL A 19 -26.73 -10.52 16.64
C VAL A 19 -25.91 -10.58 15.36
N ASN A 20 -25.21 -11.70 15.10
CA ASN A 20 -24.40 -11.85 13.90
C ASN A 20 -25.25 -11.78 12.62
N LYS A 21 -26.46 -12.36 12.64
CA LYS A 21 -27.41 -12.26 11.52
C LYS A 21 -27.83 -10.83 11.24
N THR A 22 -28.08 -10.05 12.29
CA THR A 22 -28.47 -8.65 12.20
C THR A 22 -27.33 -7.81 11.66
N ILE A 23 -26.13 -7.92 12.24
CA ILE A 23 -24.92 -7.22 11.77
C ILE A 23 -24.66 -7.51 10.30
N ASN A 24 -24.74 -8.78 9.88
CA ASN A 24 -24.50 -9.16 8.49
C ASN A 24 -25.56 -8.54 7.56
N THR A 25 -26.83 -8.53 7.98
CA THR A 25 -27.92 -7.93 7.20
C THR A 25 -27.72 -6.42 7.04
N SER A 26 -27.42 -5.71 8.14
CA SER A 26 -27.11 -4.28 8.13
C SER A 26 -25.90 -3.96 7.27
N TRP A 27 -24.84 -4.78 7.33
CA TRP A 27 -23.65 -4.62 6.49
C TRP A 27 -23.96 -4.81 5.00
N ARG A 28 -24.78 -5.80 4.67
CA ARG A 28 -25.21 -6.02 3.28
C ARG A 28 -26.01 -4.84 2.74
N VAL A 29 -26.94 -4.31 3.53
CA VAL A 29 -27.71 -3.11 3.18
C VAL A 29 -26.78 -1.93 2.99
N TYR A 30 -25.89 -1.65 3.94
CA TYR A 30 -24.90 -0.57 3.84
C TYR A 30 -24.09 -0.63 2.54
N LYS A 31 -23.54 -1.80 2.20
CA LYS A 31 -22.78 -2.00 0.95
C LYS A 31 -23.63 -1.89 -0.33
N SER A 32 -24.94 -2.01 -0.22
CA SER A 32 -25.85 -1.85 -1.36
C SER A 32 -26.22 -0.41 -1.66
N HIS A 33 -25.87 0.55 -0.78
CA HIS A 33 -26.06 1.96 -1.07
C HIS A 33 -25.19 2.38 -2.26
N GLU A 34 -25.80 3.10 -3.19
CA GLU A 34 -25.16 3.58 -4.42
C GLU A 34 -23.88 4.37 -4.12
N SER A 35 -23.91 5.31 -3.19
CA SER A 35 -22.73 6.10 -2.80
C SER A 35 -21.56 5.24 -2.28
N VAL A 36 -21.84 4.11 -1.62
CA VAL A 36 -20.81 3.17 -1.17
C VAL A 36 -20.24 2.38 -2.35
N GLN A 37 -21.07 2.03 -3.32
CA GLN A 37 -20.64 1.35 -4.54
C GLN A 37 -19.82 2.28 -5.44
N GLU A 38 -20.25 3.52 -5.62
CA GLU A 38 -19.52 4.56 -6.35
C GLU A 38 -18.14 4.80 -5.73
N LEU A 39 -18.08 5.00 -4.41
CA LEU A 39 -16.81 5.12 -3.68
C LEU A 39 -15.91 3.88 -3.89
N ALA A 40 -16.51 2.69 -3.92
CA ALA A 40 -15.75 1.45 -4.14
C ALA A 40 -15.18 1.36 -5.56
N GLU A 41 -15.96 1.71 -6.59
CA GLU A 41 -15.50 1.76 -7.98
C GLU A 41 -14.47 2.87 -8.20
N GLU A 42 -14.64 4.05 -7.61
CA GLU A 42 -13.61 5.11 -7.63
C GLU A 42 -12.30 4.63 -7.00
N ASN A 43 -12.38 4.00 -5.84
CA ASN A 43 -11.19 3.48 -5.16
C ASN A 43 -10.51 2.37 -5.96
N LYS A 44 -11.29 1.55 -6.68
CA LYS A 44 -10.76 0.54 -7.59
C LYS A 44 -10.07 1.20 -8.78
N ALA A 45 -10.69 2.16 -9.44
CA ALA A 45 -10.11 2.92 -10.54
C ALA A 45 -8.81 3.63 -10.12
N ARG A 46 -8.80 4.29 -8.95
CA ARG A 46 -7.59 4.91 -8.38
C ARG A 46 -6.47 3.91 -8.11
N ARG A 47 -6.79 2.67 -7.71
CA ARG A 47 -5.79 1.62 -7.50
C ARG A 47 -5.25 1.08 -8.82
N GLU A 48 -6.10 1.00 -9.84
CA GLU A 48 -5.72 0.57 -11.19
C GLU A 48 -4.85 1.62 -11.91
N SER A 49 -5.02 2.91 -11.58
CA SER A 49 -4.17 3.99 -12.12
C SER A 49 -2.80 4.10 -11.43
N VAL A 50 -2.47 3.26 -10.44
CA VAL A 50 -1.11 3.27 -9.86
C VAL A 50 -0.21 2.35 -10.69
N ALA A 51 0.68 2.95 -11.48
CA ALA A 51 1.62 2.22 -12.32
C ALA A 51 2.64 1.40 -11.50
N ASP A 52 3.26 2.04 -10.50
CA ASP A 52 4.41 1.48 -9.76
C ASP A 52 4.15 1.39 -8.24
N PRO A 53 3.33 0.42 -7.77
CA PRO A 53 3.12 0.22 -6.34
C PRO A 53 4.38 -0.31 -5.66
N HIS A 54 4.70 0.24 -4.49
CA HIS A 54 5.72 -0.31 -3.58
C HIS A 54 5.41 -1.75 -3.14
N THR A 55 6.45 -2.51 -2.78
CA THR A 55 6.41 -3.94 -2.46
C THR A 55 6.62 -4.26 -0.97
N LEU A 56 6.77 -3.24 -0.11
CA LEU A 56 7.05 -3.38 1.33
C LEU A 56 5.94 -4.05 2.15
N GLY A 57 4.73 -4.19 1.59
CA GLY A 57 3.60 -4.77 2.31
C GLY A 57 3.15 -3.90 3.50
N PRO A 58 3.07 -4.43 4.73
CA PRO A 58 2.65 -3.67 5.91
C PRO A 58 3.70 -2.65 6.40
N ASP A 59 4.97 -2.78 5.98
CA ASP A 59 6.02 -1.85 6.38
C ASP A 59 5.83 -0.49 5.71
N SER A 60 5.87 0.58 6.51
CA SER A 60 5.71 1.96 6.01
C SER A 60 7.02 2.53 5.46
N MET A 61 6.94 3.58 4.63
CA MET A 61 8.12 4.31 4.16
C MET A 61 8.95 4.89 5.31
N ALA A 62 8.31 5.27 6.43
CA ALA A 62 9.03 5.79 7.60
C ALA A 62 9.93 4.71 8.23
N VAL A 63 9.41 3.47 8.35
CA VAL A 63 10.18 2.32 8.82
C VAL A 63 11.35 2.04 7.89
N LEU A 64 11.13 2.10 6.58
CA LEU A 64 12.20 1.93 5.60
C LEU A 64 13.28 3.00 5.73
N ARG A 65 12.89 4.26 5.87
CA ARG A 65 13.82 5.38 6.04
C ARG A 65 14.65 5.25 7.30
N ASP A 66 14.05 4.83 8.40
CA ASP A 66 14.79 4.60 9.64
C ASP A 66 15.75 3.42 9.54
N LYS A 67 15.41 2.37 8.78
CA LYS A 67 16.33 1.26 8.47
C LYS A 67 17.55 1.78 7.69
N LEU A 68 17.32 2.57 6.64
CA LEU A 68 18.39 3.17 5.82
C LEU A 68 19.28 4.13 6.61
N LYS A 69 18.69 4.99 7.45
CA LYS A 69 19.46 5.89 8.34
C LYS A 69 20.39 5.13 9.28
N LYS A 70 19.93 3.99 9.80
CA LYS A 70 20.72 3.16 10.73
C LYS A 70 21.84 2.40 10.04
N SER A 71 21.71 2.11 8.74
CA SER A 71 22.79 1.48 7.96
C SER A 71 23.89 2.46 7.56
N ASP A 72 23.59 3.76 7.47
CA ASP A 72 24.58 4.78 7.13
C ASP A 72 25.45 5.14 8.34
N PRO A 73 26.80 5.07 8.25
CA PRO A 73 27.70 5.41 9.36
C PRO A 73 27.54 6.85 9.88
N ASN A 74 27.06 7.74 9.01
CA ASN A 74 26.86 9.16 9.31
C ASN A 74 25.43 9.49 9.79
N LEU A 75 24.55 8.49 9.92
CA LEU A 75 23.13 8.67 10.32
C LEU A 75 22.37 9.71 9.48
N ALA A 76 22.82 9.94 8.25
CA ALA A 76 22.24 10.93 7.36
C ALA A 76 20.86 10.48 6.88
N SER A 77 19.98 11.44 6.56
CA SER A 77 18.70 11.10 5.97
C SER A 77 18.89 10.52 4.57
N PRO A 78 18.29 9.35 4.26
CA PRO A 78 18.43 8.75 2.94
C PRO A 78 17.73 9.63 1.89
N PRO A 79 18.31 9.74 0.68
CA PRO A 79 17.68 10.43 -0.43
C PRO A 79 16.43 9.68 -0.90
N ASP A 80 15.45 10.41 -1.42
CA ASP A 80 14.16 9.86 -1.87
C ASP A 80 14.32 8.78 -2.96
N ALA A 81 15.31 8.95 -3.84
CA ALA A 81 15.63 7.98 -4.87
C ALA A 81 16.10 6.62 -4.30
N ALA A 82 16.88 6.63 -3.21
CA ALA A 82 17.29 5.39 -2.54
C ALA A 82 16.08 4.68 -1.90
N VAL A 83 15.21 5.45 -1.25
CA VAL A 83 13.96 4.92 -0.67
C VAL A 83 13.07 4.34 -1.77
N TYR A 84 12.98 5.00 -2.93
CA TYR A 84 12.21 4.52 -4.08
C TYR A 84 12.73 3.17 -4.59
N LEU A 85 14.04 3.05 -4.83
CA LEU A 85 14.64 1.81 -5.34
C LEU A 85 14.39 0.62 -4.40
N GLU A 86 14.66 0.80 -3.11
CA GLU A 86 14.53 -0.24 -2.10
C GLU A 86 13.06 -0.66 -1.91
N SER A 87 12.13 0.31 -1.90
CA SER A 87 10.71 0.02 -1.70
C SER A 87 10.01 -0.60 -2.91
N ARG A 88 10.62 -0.56 -4.10
CA ARG A 88 10.07 -1.18 -5.33
C ARG A 88 10.88 -2.41 -5.77
N GLU A 89 11.88 -2.81 -5.00
CA GLU A 89 12.62 -4.03 -5.27
C GLU A 89 11.67 -5.24 -5.21
N ARG A 90 11.76 -6.09 -6.23
CA ARG A 90 10.88 -7.24 -6.42
C ARG A 90 11.66 -8.51 -6.13
N GLU A 91 11.05 -9.41 -5.37
CA GLU A 91 11.62 -10.70 -5.00
C GLU A 91 11.68 -11.63 -6.22
N GLU A 92 12.79 -12.34 -6.36
CA GLU A 92 12.94 -13.36 -7.40
C GLU A 92 12.00 -14.54 -7.12
N GLY A 93 11.20 -14.95 -8.11
CA GLY A 93 10.25 -16.07 -7.99
C GLY A 93 8.82 -15.69 -7.61
N ARG A 94 8.54 -14.42 -7.23
CA ARG A 94 7.18 -13.94 -6.98
C ARG A 94 6.56 -13.36 -8.25
N THR A 95 5.30 -13.72 -8.52
CA THR A 95 4.54 -13.14 -9.63
C THR A 95 3.85 -11.84 -9.18
N TYR A 96 4.01 -10.79 -9.99
CA TYR A 96 3.42 -9.48 -9.74
C TYR A 96 2.38 -9.16 -10.81
N LYS A 97 1.27 -8.50 -10.41
CA LYS A 97 0.19 -8.10 -11.33
C LYS A 97 0.61 -6.95 -12.26
N THR A 98 1.50 -6.09 -11.80
CA THR A 98 1.98 -4.91 -12.56
C THR A 98 3.16 -5.26 -13.47
N ASN A 99 3.33 -4.48 -14.54
CA ASN A 99 4.38 -4.70 -15.54
C ASN A 99 5.77 -4.67 -14.88
N THR A 100 6.47 -5.80 -14.90
CA THR A 100 7.79 -5.93 -14.29
C THR A 100 8.89 -5.36 -15.18
N ALA A 101 8.71 -5.37 -16.50
CA ALA A 101 9.72 -4.91 -17.45
C ALA A 101 9.87 -3.40 -17.44
N GLU A 102 8.76 -2.66 -17.44
CA GLU A 102 8.75 -1.20 -17.37
C GLU A 102 9.34 -0.69 -16.06
N LEU A 103 8.98 -1.30 -14.93
CA LEU A 103 9.56 -0.95 -13.64
C LEU A 103 11.08 -1.19 -13.63
N LYS A 104 11.55 -2.34 -14.14
CA LYS A 104 12.99 -2.64 -14.22
C LYS A 104 13.74 -1.60 -15.07
N LYS A 105 13.15 -1.16 -16.18
CA LYS A 105 13.72 -0.10 -17.02
C LYS A 105 13.83 1.22 -16.23
N ARG A 106 12.75 1.67 -15.58
CA ARG A 106 12.73 2.88 -14.75
C ARG A 106 13.74 2.82 -13.61
N MET A 107 13.80 1.71 -12.87
CA MET A 107 14.77 1.52 -11.79
C MET A 107 16.22 1.61 -12.30
N SER A 108 16.49 1.09 -13.51
CA SER A 108 17.81 1.20 -14.12
C SER A 108 18.17 2.63 -14.52
N GLU A 109 17.19 3.43 -14.98
CA GLU A 109 17.35 4.84 -15.30
C GLU A 109 17.62 5.66 -14.04
N ILE A 110 16.82 5.46 -12.98
CA ILE A 110 17.01 6.10 -11.66
C ILE A 110 18.40 5.79 -11.10
N LYS A 111 18.84 4.52 -11.14
CA LYS A 111 20.19 4.14 -10.69
C LYS A 111 21.29 4.86 -11.48
N LYS A 112 21.13 5.05 -12.79
CA LYS A 112 22.09 5.78 -13.63
C LYS A 112 22.13 7.27 -13.29
N MET A 113 20.97 7.91 -13.13
CA MET A 113 20.88 9.35 -12.82
C MET A 113 21.36 9.68 -11.41
N MET A 114 21.10 8.79 -10.45
CA MET A 114 21.70 8.87 -9.11
C MET A 114 23.22 8.82 -9.15
N ALA A 115 23.81 7.93 -9.96
CA ALA A 115 25.27 7.84 -10.11
C ALA A 115 25.87 9.06 -10.83
N ALA A 116 25.10 9.69 -11.73
CA ALA A 116 25.48 10.92 -12.43
C ALA A 116 25.33 12.20 -11.58
N GLY A 117 24.67 12.12 -10.42
CA GLY A 117 24.41 13.28 -9.56
C GLY A 117 23.34 14.24 -10.10
N GLU A 118 22.48 13.77 -11.02
CA GLU A 118 21.38 14.55 -11.58
C GLU A 118 20.14 14.50 -10.67
N ASN A 119 19.22 15.47 -10.81
CA ASN A 119 17.97 15.47 -10.06
C ASN A 119 17.06 14.33 -10.56
N VAL A 120 16.65 13.44 -9.65
CA VAL A 120 15.85 12.23 -9.96
C VAL A 120 14.41 12.38 -9.47
N ASP A 121 14.06 13.50 -8.85
CA ASP A 121 12.79 13.69 -8.14
C ASP A 121 11.61 13.69 -9.12
N GLU A 122 11.78 14.29 -10.30
CA GLU A 122 10.74 14.34 -11.35
C GLU A 122 10.38 12.95 -11.87
N LEU A 123 11.36 12.04 -12.00
CA LEU A 123 11.13 10.65 -12.45
C LEU A 123 10.37 9.82 -11.42
N ILE A 124 10.58 10.09 -10.13
CA ILE A 124 9.89 9.42 -9.03
C ILE A 124 8.42 9.84 -8.98
N VAL A 125 8.15 11.13 -9.15
CA VAL A 125 6.79 11.68 -9.15
C VAL A 125 5.98 11.14 -10.33
N ASN A 126 6.56 11.17 -11.54
CA ASN A 126 5.89 10.71 -12.76
C ASN A 126 5.68 9.18 -12.79
N GLY A 127 6.48 8.39 -12.08
CA GLY A 127 6.25 6.94 -11.92
C GLY A 127 5.08 6.61 -10.98
N THR A 128 4.71 7.55 -10.10
CA THR A 128 3.68 7.35 -9.07
C THR A 128 2.27 7.71 -9.56
N THR A 129 2.16 8.60 -10.53
CA THR A 129 0.90 9.00 -11.18
C THR A 129 0.85 8.46 -12.61
N ALA A 130 -0.09 7.56 -12.91
CA ALA A 130 -0.42 7.21 -14.30
C ALA A 130 -1.36 8.24 -14.93
#